data_AF-A0A945Z8I4-F1
#
_entry.id   AF-A0A945Z8I4-F1
#
_cell.length_a   1.000
_cell.length_b   1.000
_cell.length_c   1.000
_cell.angle_alpha   90.00
_cell.angle_beta   90.00
_cell.angle_gamma   90.00
#
_symmetry.space_group_name_H-M   'P 1'
#
loop_
_entity.id
_entity.type
_entity.pdbx_description
1 polymer ?
#
loop_
_entity_poly.entity_id
_entity_poly.type
_entity_poly.pdbx_seq_one_letter_code
_entity_poly.pdbx_strand_id
1 'polypeptide(L)'
;MNSKLQIPASTIVAILLCFAVQGQDKHNFQSLKDGSFDTSSQWSKDGKSGSTDKTSPGCTINDADFLVIEHELETTCSPVGVYGETKFHIKNGGHLSIDGNMDIYGAAQLLVDDQSSLFVDGDLTISGESEFLLEGNLTVTGNVNVIGEATTCGTGKANVSGSVAGDGWCLELSIQPVMILGFKAELAENQNVRLTWDAKGRTNQIDYVIERSDNGMTFTEIARFTDPTLSKLEFTDLEVGEGNHYYRLSIFNRSGSEENIEFASVSVEASDLGLCDLVVDPNPCVPSCIATLIDCPSGVYNTSIMDASGQMVSQLMPLAKSKSRIQYHINKENLLMPGVYVIRAEGTSTSKSKKVIVK
;
A
#
# COMPACT_ATOMS: atom_id res chain seq x y z
N MET A 1 88.32 -46.35 -12.93
CA MET A 1 87.99 -44.94 -13.27
C MET A 1 86.47 -44.88 -13.37
N ASN A 2 85.81 -44.45 -12.30
CA ASN A 2 85.23 -43.09 -12.14
C ASN A 2 84.37 -42.72 -13.35
N SER A 3 83.08 -42.42 -13.24
CA SER A 3 82.44 -41.62 -12.20
C SER A 3 80.93 -41.89 -12.11
N LYS A 4 80.43 -42.01 -10.88
CA LYS A 4 79.04 -41.70 -10.53
C LYS A 4 78.90 -40.18 -10.60
N LEU A 5 77.95 -39.68 -11.38
CA LEU A 5 77.59 -38.27 -11.39
C LEU A 5 76.70 -37.99 -10.17
N GLN A 6 77.27 -37.35 -9.16
CA GLN A 6 76.55 -36.81 -8.01
C GLN A 6 75.98 -35.43 -8.42
N ILE A 7 74.66 -35.29 -8.38
CA ILE A 7 73.97 -34.02 -8.59
C ILE A 7 74.04 -33.23 -7.28
N PRO A 8 74.50 -31.97 -7.26
CA PRO A 8 74.48 -31.16 -6.05
C PRO A 8 73.04 -30.74 -5.72
N ALA A 9 72.68 -30.85 -4.44
CA ALA A 9 71.46 -30.28 -3.89
C ALA A 9 71.58 -28.75 -3.91
N SER A 10 71.10 -28.13 -4.97
CA SER A 10 70.91 -26.68 -5.02
C SER A 10 69.68 -26.33 -4.19
N THR A 11 69.93 -25.61 -3.11
CA THR A 11 68.95 -25.00 -2.22
C THR A 11 68.02 -24.09 -3.03
N ILE A 12 66.82 -24.56 -3.34
CA ILE A 12 65.73 -23.70 -3.82
C ILE A 12 65.18 -23.02 -2.57
N VAL A 13 65.62 -21.78 -2.33
CA VAL A 13 64.91 -20.87 -1.41
C VAL A 13 63.65 -20.43 -2.14
N ALA A 14 62.55 -21.14 -1.91
CA ALA A 14 61.24 -20.67 -2.29
C ALA A 14 60.90 -19.49 -1.36
N ILE A 15 61.05 -18.27 -1.88
CA ILE A 15 60.45 -17.09 -1.27
C ILE A 15 58.94 -17.28 -1.42
N LEU A 16 58.30 -17.81 -0.39
CA LEU A 16 56.86 -17.71 -0.19
C LEU A 16 56.58 -16.21 0.00
N LEU A 17 56.27 -15.51 -1.10
CA LEU A 17 55.53 -14.27 -1.04
C LEU A 17 54.13 -14.63 -0.55
N CYS A 18 53.99 -14.71 0.78
CA CYS A 18 52.71 -14.66 1.44
C CYS A 18 52.16 -13.26 1.17
N PHE A 19 51.47 -13.09 0.05
CA PHE A 19 50.44 -12.07 -0.01
C PHE A 19 49.45 -12.48 1.07
N ALA A 20 49.56 -11.86 2.25
CA ALA A 20 48.40 -11.71 3.08
C ALA A 20 47.37 -11.05 2.17
N VAL A 21 46.39 -11.82 1.70
CA VAL A 21 45.09 -11.24 1.41
C VAL A 21 44.74 -10.56 2.73
N GLN A 22 44.89 -9.25 2.79
CA GLN A 22 44.30 -8.49 3.87
C GLN A 22 42.82 -8.86 3.78
N GLY A 23 42.34 -9.69 4.71
CA GLY A 23 40.90 -9.81 4.90
C GLY A 23 40.40 -8.38 5.06
N GLN A 24 39.33 -8.02 4.34
CA GLN A 24 38.61 -6.81 4.73
C GLN A 24 38.33 -6.97 6.21
N ASP A 25 38.76 -5.99 7.02
CA ASP A 25 38.39 -5.95 8.43
C ASP A 25 36.87 -5.80 8.47
N LYS A 26 36.16 -6.92 8.62
CA LYS A 26 34.71 -6.92 8.69
C LYS A 26 34.29 -6.36 10.05
N HIS A 27 33.25 -5.54 10.04
CA HIS A 27 32.81 -4.78 11.20
C HIS A 27 31.48 -5.30 11.75
N ASN A 28 31.23 -5.07 13.03
CA ASN A 28 29.95 -5.39 13.67
C ASN A 28 29.21 -4.12 14.04
N PHE A 29 27.95 -3.99 13.66
CA PHE A 29 27.12 -2.83 13.95
C PHE A 29 25.94 -3.22 14.84
N GLN A 30 25.69 -2.43 15.89
CA GLN A 30 24.52 -2.59 16.76
C GLN A 30 23.87 -1.24 17.05
N SER A 31 22.55 -1.17 16.85
CA SER A 31 21.75 0.02 17.21
C SER A 31 21.78 0.27 18.72
N LEU A 32 21.90 1.53 19.14
CA LEU A 32 22.03 1.92 20.54
C LEU A 32 20.79 2.60 21.13
N LYS A 33 19.95 3.20 20.29
CA LYS A 33 18.72 3.92 20.64
C LYS A 33 17.95 4.25 19.35
N ASP A 34 16.73 4.74 19.50
CA ASP A 34 15.87 5.13 18.38
C ASP A 34 16.39 6.37 17.63
N GLY A 35 16.01 6.49 16.36
CA GLY A 35 16.24 7.66 15.52
C GLY A 35 16.80 7.35 14.13
N SER A 36 17.61 8.25 13.57
CA SER A 36 18.08 8.10 12.19
C SER A 36 19.19 7.03 12.04
N PHE A 37 18.94 6.01 11.22
CA PHE A 37 19.91 4.99 10.80
C PHE A 37 21.21 5.61 10.28
N ASP A 38 21.14 6.75 9.59
CA ASP A 38 22.29 7.36 8.93
C ASP A 38 23.23 8.06 9.94
N THR A 39 22.72 8.31 11.15
CA THR A 39 23.45 9.02 12.19
C THR A 39 24.38 8.09 12.95
N SER A 40 25.69 8.30 12.78
CA SER A 40 26.76 7.60 13.50
C SER A 40 26.56 7.39 15.00
N SER A 41 25.94 8.36 15.70
CA SER A 41 25.73 8.25 17.15
C SER A 41 24.68 7.23 17.58
N GLN A 42 23.95 6.65 16.62
CA GLN A 42 22.99 5.58 16.81
C GLN A 42 23.61 4.18 16.80
N TRP A 43 24.90 4.08 16.48
CA TRP A 43 25.56 2.80 16.25
C TRP A 43 26.73 2.60 17.20
N SER A 44 26.90 1.35 17.62
CA SER A 44 28.17 0.82 18.11
C SER A 44 28.83 0.03 16.99
N LYS A 45 30.12 0.32 16.73
CA LYS A 45 30.98 -0.46 15.84
C LYS A 45 31.88 -1.41 16.62
N ASP A 46 32.07 -2.62 16.08
CA ASP A 46 32.83 -3.76 16.60
C ASP A 46 32.31 -4.36 17.92
N GLY A 47 30.99 -4.25 18.16
CA GLY A 47 30.28 -5.04 19.18
C GLY A 47 30.64 -4.72 20.64
N LYS A 48 31.18 -3.53 20.94
CA LYS A 48 31.49 -3.12 22.31
C LYS A 48 30.55 -2.02 22.79
N SER A 49 29.77 -2.30 23.84
CA SER A 49 29.10 -1.27 24.62
C SER A 49 30.17 -0.32 25.19
N GLY A 50 30.21 0.93 24.73
CA GLY A 50 31.25 1.89 25.10
C GLY A 50 32.40 2.07 24.08
N SER A 51 32.28 1.53 22.86
CA SER A 51 33.17 1.89 21.76
C SER A 51 33.15 3.40 21.51
N THR A 52 34.32 4.01 21.37
CA THR A 52 34.46 5.43 20.98
C THR A 52 34.29 5.64 19.47
N ASP A 53 34.33 4.56 18.70
CA ASP A 53 34.13 4.60 17.25
C ASP A 53 32.63 4.52 16.94
N LYS A 54 32.09 5.67 16.54
CA LYS A 54 30.68 5.87 16.20
C LYS A 54 30.63 6.13 14.71
N THR A 55 30.47 5.07 13.94
CA THR A 55 30.21 5.15 12.49
C THR A 55 28.92 4.43 12.20
N SER A 56 28.06 5.02 11.36
CA SER A 56 26.90 4.32 10.83
C SER A 56 27.33 3.28 9.78
N PRO A 57 26.51 2.25 9.53
CA PRO A 57 26.75 1.26 8.47
C PRO A 57 26.78 1.89 7.07
N GLY A 58 26.12 3.03 6.90
CA GLY A 58 25.93 3.66 5.60
C GLY A 58 24.91 2.93 4.71
N CYS A 59 24.74 3.46 3.50
CA CYS A 59 23.75 2.99 2.52
C CYS A 59 24.08 1.66 1.85
N THR A 60 25.36 1.31 1.81
CA THR A 60 25.85 0.11 1.15
C THR A 60 26.67 -0.66 2.15
N ILE A 61 26.13 -1.79 2.58
CA ILE A 61 26.61 -2.59 3.69
C ILE A 61 27.21 -3.85 3.07
N ASN A 62 28.53 -3.86 2.91
CA ASN A 62 29.27 -4.94 2.25
C ASN A 62 30.53 -5.38 3.02
N ASP A 63 30.83 -4.70 4.12
CA ASP A 63 31.96 -4.91 5.02
C ASP A 63 31.51 -5.29 6.44
N ALA A 64 30.21 -5.58 6.65
CA ALA A 64 29.70 -5.98 7.93
C ALA A 64 29.68 -7.51 8.08
N ASP A 65 30.22 -8.03 9.19
CA ASP A 65 29.98 -9.41 9.63
C ASP A 65 28.54 -9.53 10.18
N PHE A 66 28.17 -8.61 11.07
CA PHE A 66 26.82 -8.52 11.64
C PHE A 66 26.33 -7.08 11.71
N LEU A 67 25.06 -6.86 11.39
CA LEU A 67 24.31 -5.62 11.59
C LEU A 67 23.05 -5.94 12.39
N VAL A 68 22.89 -5.35 13.57
CA VAL A 68 21.80 -5.66 14.50
C VAL A 68 20.97 -4.42 14.83
N ILE A 69 19.66 -4.50 14.62
CA ILE A 69 18.69 -3.48 15.01
C ILE A 69 17.76 -4.03 16.10
N GLU A 70 17.75 -3.37 17.25
CA GLU A 70 16.91 -3.65 18.42
C GLU A 70 16.09 -2.41 18.83
N HIS A 71 16.15 -1.34 18.04
CA HIS A 71 15.55 -0.04 18.27
C HIS A 71 14.72 0.39 17.06
N GLU A 72 13.99 1.50 17.17
CA GLU A 72 13.23 2.09 16.07
C GLU A 72 14.12 3.03 15.25
N LEU A 73 14.47 2.61 14.03
CA LEU A 73 15.32 3.36 13.14
C LEU A 73 14.62 3.74 11.85
N GLU A 74 14.91 4.95 11.36
CA GLU A 74 14.45 5.44 10.06
C GLU A 74 15.65 5.84 9.21
N THR A 75 15.62 5.52 7.91
CA THR A 75 16.62 5.99 6.95
C THR A 75 15.95 6.63 5.75
N THR A 76 16.57 7.69 5.25
CA THR A 76 16.26 8.26 3.93
C THR A 76 17.28 7.84 2.87
N CYS A 77 18.18 6.94 3.24
CA CYS A 77 19.05 6.30 2.29
C CYS A 77 18.23 5.43 1.33
N SER A 78 18.45 5.62 0.03
CA SER A 78 17.83 4.81 -1.02
C SER A 78 18.76 4.69 -2.23
N PRO A 79 19.09 3.46 -2.68
CA PRO A 79 18.73 2.18 -2.06
C PRO A 79 19.57 1.87 -0.81
N VAL A 80 19.00 1.13 0.14
CA VAL A 80 19.75 0.41 1.18
C VAL A 80 20.21 -0.92 0.61
N GLY A 81 21.51 -1.06 0.37
CA GLY A 81 22.12 -2.27 -0.20
C GLY A 81 22.80 -3.13 0.86
N VAL A 82 22.44 -4.42 0.95
CA VAL A 82 23.04 -5.42 1.83
C VAL A 82 23.69 -6.49 0.97
N TYR A 83 25.02 -6.54 0.97
CA TYR A 83 25.80 -7.30 -0.01
C TYR A 83 26.80 -8.26 0.62
N GLY A 84 27.35 -9.15 -0.21
CA GLY A 84 28.44 -10.04 0.20
C GLY A 84 27.93 -11.14 1.12
N GLU A 85 28.50 -11.25 2.31
CA GLU A 85 28.13 -12.26 3.32
C GLU A 85 27.57 -11.60 4.60
N THR A 86 27.08 -10.37 4.50
CA THR A 86 26.59 -9.62 5.65
C THR A 86 25.36 -10.28 6.27
N LYS A 87 25.35 -10.36 7.61
CA LYS A 87 24.19 -10.82 8.39
C LYS A 87 23.47 -9.64 9.02
N PHE A 88 22.33 -9.29 8.47
CA PHE A 88 21.45 -8.24 8.96
C PHE A 88 20.32 -8.84 9.79
N HIS A 89 20.23 -8.48 11.07
CA HIS A 89 19.25 -9.01 12.01
C HIS A 89 18.46 -7.88 12.69
N ILE A 90 17.14 -7.84 12.47
CA ILE A 90 16.19 -7.00 13.21
C ILE A 90 15.50 -7.89 14.24
N LYS A 91 15.66 -7.56 15.53
CA LYS A 91 15.19 -8.41 16.63
C LYS A 91 14.75 -7.64 17.86
N ASN A 92 14.24 -8.36 18.86
CA ASN A 92 13.86 -7.80 20.16
C ASN A 92 12.90 -6.59 20.07
N GLY A 93 11.98 -6.61 19.09
CA GLY A 93 11.04 -5.51 18.86
C GLY A 93 11.60 -4.35 18.04
N GLY A 94 12.82 -4.47 17.51
CA GLY A 94 13.40 -3.49 16.61
C GLY A 94 12.55 -3.25 15.36
N HIS A 95 12.57 -2.02 14.87
CA HIS A 95 11.87 -1.57 13.67
C HIS A 95 12.85 -0.83 12.76
N LEU A 96 12.83 -1.14 11.45
CA LEU A 96 13.51 -0.33 10.45
C LEU A 96 12.51 0.17 9.42
N SER A 97 12.46 1.49 9.23
CA SER A 97 11.74 2.16 8.16
C SER A 97 12.72 2.70 7.12
N ILE A 98 12.55 2.30 5.86
CA ILE A 98 13.35 2.75 4.71
C ILE A 98 12.47 3.61 3.82
N ASP A 99 12.84 4.88 3.65
CA ASP A 99 12.23 5.79 2.66
C ASP A 99 12.91 5.58 1.30
N GLY A 100 12.50 4.51 0.61
CA GLY A 100 13.04 4.09 -0.68
C GLY A 100 13.27 2.59 -0.82
N ASN A 101 14.16 2.21 -1.74
CA ASN A 101 14.36 0.82 -2.14
C ASN A 101 15.35 0.08 -1.23
N MET A 102 15.23 -1.25 -1.17
CA MET A 102 16.20 -2.12 -0.50
C MET A 102 16.66 -3.24 -1.45
N ASP A 103 17.97 -3.45 -1.52
CA ASP A 103 18.59 -4.49 -2.34
C ASP A 103 19.40 -5.44 -1.47
N ILE A 104 19.13 -6.74 -1.58
CA ILE A 104 19.88 -7.82 -0.90
C ILE A 104 20.52 -8.68 -2.00
N TYR A 105 21.84 -8.81 -1.97
CA TYR A 105 22.59 -9.52 -3.02
C TYR A 105 23.81 -10.27 -2.49
N GLY A 106 24.27 -11.29 -3.23
CA GLY A 106 25.38 -12.15 -2.84
C GLY A 106 24.90 -13.29 -1.96
N ALA A 107 25.62 -13.59 -0.89
CA ALA A 107 25.28 -14.57 0.15
C ALA A 107 24.84 -13.87 1.46
N ALA A 108 24.24 -12.68 1.33
CA ALA A 108 23.78 -11.89 2.46
C ALA A 108 22.57 -12.56 3.12
N GLN A 109 22.48 -12.44 4.44
CA GLN A 109 21.38 -12.97 5.24
C GLN A 109 20.62 -11.84 5.91
N LEU A 110 19.31 -11.77 5.69
CA LEU A 110 18.42 -10.88 6.43
C LEU A 110 17.51 -11.73 7.34
N LEU A 111 17.48 -11.42 8.62
CA LEU A 111 16.56 -11.99 9.59
C LEU A 111 15.71 -10.89 10.22
N VAL A 112 14.40 -11.10 10.26
CA VAL A 112 13.45 -10.26 11.00
C VAL A 112 12.69 -11.17 11.98
N ASP A 113 13.06 -11.10 13.26
CA ASP A 113 12.49 -11.96 14.31
C ASP A 113 11.01 -11.64 14.58
N ASP A 114 10.37 -12.52 15.35
CA ASP A 114 9.04 -12.27 15.89
C ASP A 114 9.01 -10.94 16.66
N GLN A 115 7.88 -10.22 16.56
CA GLN A 115 7.68 -8.88 17.14
C GLN A 115 8.55 -7.75 16.55
N SER A 116 9.53 -8.07 15.71
CA SER A 116 10.28 -7.07 14.93
C SER A 116 9.63 -6.78 13.58
N SER A 117 10.05 -5.69 12.96
CA SER A 117 9.48 -5.28 11.67
C SER A 117 10.45 -4.56 10.75
N LEU A 118 10.24 -4.77 9.46
CA LEU A 118 10.89 -4.06 8.36
C LEU A 118 9.83 -3.39 7.49
N PHE A 119 10.00 -2.10 7.24
CA PHE A 119 9.19 -1.32 6.31
C PHE A 119 10.07 -0.76 5.20
N VAL A 120 9.66 -0.98 3.95
CA VAL A 120 10.33 -0.50 2.74
C VAL A 120 9.33 0.32 1.93
N ASP A 121 9.53 1.63 1.87
CA ASP A 121 8.74 2.53 1.03
C ASP A 121 9.29 2.60 -0.40
N GLY A 122 9.29 1.45 -1.06
CA GLY A 122 9.87 1.26 -2.37
C GLY A 122 9.88 -0.20 -2.77
N ASP A 123 10.74 -0.54 -3.72
CA ASP A 123 10.95 -1.92 -4.15
C ASP A 123 11.93 -2.66 -3.22
N LEU A 124 11.65 -3.93 -2.97
CA LEU A 124 12.57 -4.86 -2.30
C LEU A 124 13.04 -5.93 -3.30
N THR A 125 14.34 -5.95 -3.55
CA THR A 125 14.96 -6.98 -4.41
C THR A 125 15.83 -7.90 -3.58
N ILE A 126 15.54 -9.21 -3.59
CA ILE A 126 16.38 -10.24 -2.98
C ILE A 126 16.97 -11.09 -4.10
N SER A 127 18.29 -11.16 -4.19
CA SER A 127 18.96 -11.74 -5.37
C SER A 127 20.30 -12.43 -5.06
N GLY A 128 20.83 -13.17 -6.03
CA GLY A 128 22.07 -13.95 -5.85
C GLY A 128 21.79 -15.27 -5.12
N GLU A 129 22.54 -15.54 -4.05
CA GLU A 129 22.39 -16.67 -3.13
C GLU A 129 21.91 -16.19 -1.74
N SER A 130 21.22 -15.04 -1.70
CA SER A 130 20.84 -14.41 -0.44
C SER A 130 19.68 -15.12 0.23
N GLU A 131 19.62 -15.01 1.56
CA GLU A 131 18.59 -15.63 2.38
C GLU A 131 17.85 -14.55 3.16
N PHE A 132 16.53 -14.52 3.04
CA PHE A 132 15.67 -13.68 3.87
C PHE A 132 14.75 -14.56 4.71
N LEU A 133 14.93 -14.54 6.03
CA LEU A 133 14.04 -15.20 6.99
C LEU A 133 13.17 -14.16 7.70
N LEU A 134 11.86 -14.24 7.46
CA LEU A 134 10.85 -13.36 8.05
C LEU A 134 9.99 -14.15 9.05
N GLU A 135 10.22 -13.91 10.35
CA GLU A 135 9.34 -14.38 11.43
C GLU A 135 8.44 -13.26 11.98
N GLY A 136 8.87 -12.00 11.80
CA GLY A 136 8.13 -10.79 12.19
C GLY A 136 7.19 -10.27 11.12
N ASN A 137 7.17 -8.94 10.96
CA ASN A 137 6.34 -8.25 9.97
C ASN A 137 7.19 -7.55 8.92
N LEU A 138 6.83 -7.74 7.64
CA LEU A 138 7.37 -7.00 6.51
C LEU A 138 6.25 -6.16 5.89
N THR A 139 6.57 -4.94 5.53
CA THR A 139 5.73 -4.11 4.67
C THR A 139 6.57 -3.56 3.53
N VAL A 140 6.09 -3.74 2.28
CA VAL A 140 6.73 -3.20 1.08
C VAL A 140 5.67 -2.48 0.27
N THR A 141 5.90 -1.21 -0.01
CA THR A 141 4.94 -0.38 -0.73
C THR A 141 5.08 -0.47 -2.26
N GLY A 142 6.25 -0.91 -2.74
CA GLY A 142 6.52 -1.25 -4.13
C GLY A 142 6.42 -2.76 -4.40
N ASN A 143 7.25 -3.23 -5.34
CA ASN A 143 7.32 -4.62 -5.75
C ASN A 143 8.32 -5.40 -4.89
N VAL A 144 8.07 -6.70 -4.74
CA VAL A 144 9.05 -7.63 -4.17
C VAL A 144 9.49 -8.62 -5.24
N ASN A 145 10.79 -8.66 -5.52
CA ASN A 145 11.37 -9.56 -6.51
C ASN A 145 12.41 -10.47 -5.85
N VAL A 146 12.19 -11.79 -5.93
CA VAL A 146 13.18 -12.81 -5.52
C VAL A 146 13.79 -13.43 -6.77
N ILE A 147 15.09 -13.20 -6.99
CA ILE A 147 15.75 -13.47 -8.27
C ILE A 147 16.97 -14.38 -8.07
N GLY A 148 17.22 -15.30 -9.01
CA GLY A 148 18.38 -16.19 -8.96
C GLY A 148 18.16 -17.37 -8.03
N GLU A 149 19.14 -17.66 -7.17
CA GLU A 149 19.09 -18.74 -6.17
C GLU A 149 18.69 -18.23 -4.78
N ALA A 150 18.29 -16.97 -4.68
CA ALA A 150 17.87 -16.36 -3.43
C ALA A 150 16.62 -17.04 -2.86
N THR A 151 16.53 -17.09 -1.54
CA THR A 151 15.40 -17.67 -0.83
C THR A 151 14.77 -16.66 0.13
N THR A 152 13.45 -16.73 0.26
CA THR A 152 12.68 -15.94 1.21
C THR A 152 11.68 -16.85 1.92
N CYS A 153 11.86 -16.99 3.22
CA CYS A 153 11.22 -18.01 4.05
C CYS A 153 10.80 -17.44 5.41
N GLY A 154 10.12 -18.25 6.21
CA GLY A 154 9.73 -17.92 7.58
C GLY A 154 8.21 -17.87 7.77
N THR A 155 7.78 -17.76 9.03
CA THR A 155 6.36 -17.84 9.42
C THR A 155 5.69 -16.48 9.63
N GLY A 156 6.44 -15.41 9.36
CA GLY A 156 5.99 -14.03 9.52
C GLY A 156 4.96 -13.59 8.49
N LYS A 157 4.59 -12.31 8.58
CA LYS A 157 3.57 -11.70 7.74
C LYS A 157 4.19 -10.63 6.86
N ALA A 158 3.99 -10.74 5.55
CA ALA A 158 4.38 -9.72 4.59
C ALA A 158 3.15 -9.03 4.01
N ASN A 159 3.09 -7.70 4.09
CA ASN A 159 2.14 -6.89 3.34
C ASN A 159 2.85 -6.25 2.15
N VAL A 160 2.40 -6.53 0.94
CA VAL A 160 3.00 -6.01 -0.29
C VAL A 160 1.90 -5.35 -1.12
N SER A 161 2.13 -4.11 -1.49
CA SER A 161 1.17 -3.34 -2.29
C SER A 161 1.39 -3.50 -3.80
N GLY A 162 2.65 -3.67 -4.22
CA GLY A 162 3.01 -3.96 -5.60
C GLY A 162 2.93 -5.44 -5.97
N SER A 163 3.62 -5.80 -7.06
CA SER A 163 3.71 -7.19 -7.50
C SER A 163 4.72 -7.98 -6.68
N VAL A 164 4.42 -9.27 -6.49
CA VAL A 164 5.33 -10.24 -5.89
C VAL A 164 5.74 -11.23 -6.96
N ALA A 165 7.04 -11.33 -7.22
CA ALA A 165 7.59 -12.18 -8.28
C ALA A 165 8.84 -12.94 -7.81
N GLY A 166 9.15 -14.03 -8.51
CA GLY A 166 10.26 -14.91 -8.19
C GLY A 166 9.80 -16.28 -7.71
N ASP A 167 10.69 -17.27 -7.80
CA ASP A 167 10.43 -18.66 -7.42
C ASP A 167 11.03 -19.03 -6.06
N GLY A 168 11.83 -18.15 -5.45
CA GLY A 168 12.57 -18.40 -4.21
C GLY A 168 11.75 -18.38 -2.92
N TRP A 169 10.45 -18.60 -2.97
CA TRP A 169 9.56 -18.50 -1.80
C TRP A 169 9.41 -19.85 -1.11
N CYS A 170 9.64 -19.91 0.20
CA CYS A 170 9.21 -21.05 1.00
C CYS A 170 7.69 -21.04 1.23
N LEU A 171 7.08 -22.22 1.34
CA LEU A 171 5.63 -22.42 1.50
C LEU A 171 5.03 -21.85 2.80
N GLU A 172 5.86 -21.38 3.73
CA GLU A 172 5.44 -20.97 5.08
C GLU A 172 5.16 -19.45 5.21
N LEU A 173 5.53 -18.66 4.21
CA LEU A 173 5.37 -17.21 4.24
C LEU A 173 3.94 -16.78 3.89
N SER A 174 3.31 -15.99 4.76
CA SER A 174 1.98 -15.43 4.51
C SER A 174 2.08 -14.01 3.92
N ILE A 175 1.87 -13.88 2.61
CA ILE A 175 1.81 -12.60 1.91
C ILE A 175 0.35 -12.12 1.78
N GLN A 176 0.05 -10.90 2.23
CA GLN A 176 -1.29 -10.30 2.14
C GLN A 176 -1.25 -8.96 1.38
N PRO A 177 -2.15 -8.75 0.40
CA PRO A 177 -2.26 -7.45 -0.27
C PRO A 177 -2.96 -6.42 0.64
N VAL A 178 -2.57 -5.16 0.47
CA VAL A 178 -3.24 -3.99 1.07
C VAL A 178 -4.42 -3.58 0.17
N MET A 179 -5.63 -3.41 0.73
CA MET A 179 -6.80 -3.00 -0.06
C MET A 179 -7.94 -2.40 0.79
N ILE A 180 -8.73 -1.49 0.19
CA ILE A 180 -10.00 -1.03 0.76
C ILE A 180 -11.07 -2.10 0.51
N LEU A 181 -11.80 -2.48 1.56
CA LEU A 181 -12.89 -3.46 1.51
C LEU A 181 -14.25 -2.80 1.26
N GLY A 182 -14.40 -1.53 1.63
CA GLY A 182 -15.61 -0.75 1.36
C GLY A 182 -15.45 0.70 1.78
N PHE A 183 -16.21 1.59 1.13
CA PHE A 183 -16.26 3.02 1.41
C PHE A 183 -17.71 3.51 1.29
N LYS A 184 -18.19 4.24 2.31
CA LYS A 184 -19.58 4.72 2.39
C LYS A 184 -19.63 6.18 2.77
N ALA A 185 -20.64 6.87 2.26
CA ALA A 185 -21.00 8.23 2.62
C ALA A 185 -22.46 8.25 3.10
N GLU A 186 -22.69 8.71 4.32
CA GLU A 186 -24.00 8.73 4.96
C GLU A 186 -24.31 10.13 5.47
N LEU A 187 -25.54 10.60 5.23
CA LEU A 187 -26.00 11.89 5.76
C LEU A 187 -26.30 11.76 7.25
N ALA A 188 -25.63 12.58 8.07
CA ALA A 188 -25.90 12.68 9.50
C ALA A 188 -27.08 13.64 9.78
N GLU A 189 -27.67 13.54 10.97
CA GLU A 189 -28.86 14.34 11.37
C GLU A 189 -28.64 15.86 11.29
N ASN A 190 -27.40 16.32 11.37
CA ASN A 190 -27.00 17.72 11.30
C ASN A 190 -26.57 18.18 9.90
N GLN A 191 -26.96 17.45 8.84
CA GLN A 191 -26.57 17.68 7.44
C GLN A 191 -25.07 17.53 7.13
N ASN A 192 -24.26 17.07 8.08
CA ASN A 192 -22.90 16.67 7.79
C ASN A 192 -22.87 15.32 7.09
N VAL A 193 -21.80 15.03 6.36
CA VAL A 193 -21.62 13.74 5.71
C VAL A 193 -20.59 12.93 6.49
N ARG A 194 -21.01 11.77 7.00
CA ARG A 194 -20.11 10.81 7.64
C ARG A 194 -19.59 9.83 6.60
N LEU A 195 -18.28 9.79 6.45
CA LEU A 195 -17.56 8.86 5.61
C LEU A 195 -17.00 7.74 6.48
N THR A 196 -17.19 6.49 6.06
CA THR A 196 -16.66 5.30 6.75
C THR A 196 -16.04 4.35 5.74
N TRP A 197 -14.91 3.73 6.10
CA TRP A 197 -14.28 2.72 5.27
C TRP A 197 -13.72 1.56 6.08
N ASP A 198 -13.53 0.43 5.41
CA ASP A 198 -12.84 -0.74 5.95
C ASP A 198 -11.63 -1.04 5.06
N ALA A 199 -10.50 -1.43 5.66
CA ALA A 199 -9.28 -1.77 4.92
C ALA A 199 -8.63 -3.07 5.47
N LYS A 200 -8.09 -3.88 4.56
CA LYS A 200 -7.29 -5.08 4.85
C LYS A 200 -5.80 -4.81 4.59
N GLY A 201 -4.95 -5.47 5.36
CA GLY A 201 -3.49 -5.30 5.24
C GLY A 201 -2.99 -3.99 5.85
N ARG A 202 -3.69 -3.45 6.86
CA ARG A 202 -3.33 -2.19 7.52
C ARG A 202 -1.88 -2.25 8.01
N THR A 203 -1.05 -1.32 7.53
CA THR A 203 0.30 -1.08 8.02
C THR A 203 0.35 0.32 8.60
N ASN A 204 1.32 0.58 9.47
CA ASN A 204 1.50 1.81 10.25
C ASN A 204 1.97 3.03 9.41
N GLN A 205 2.05 2.91 8.08
CA GLN A 205 2.77 3.84 7.19
C GLN A 205 2.06 3.98 5.83
N ILE A 206 0.74 4.10 5.85
CA ILE A 206 -0.12 4.36 4.68
C ILE A 206 -0.85 5.68 4.86
N ASP A 207 -0.96 6.45 3.77
CA ASP A 207 -1.75 7.66 3.67
C ASP A 207 -3.15 7.37 3.12
N TYR A 208 -4.19 7.71 3.88
CA TYR A 208 -5.57 7.75 3.41
C TYR A 208 -5.90 9.18 3.00
N VAL A 209 -6.23 9.38 1.72
CA VAL A 209 -6.60 10.68 1.16
C VAL A 209 -8.07 10.65 0.79
N ILE A 210 -8.83 11.58 1.36
CA ILE A 210 -10.24 11.76 1.05
C ILE A 210 -10.39 13.02 0.22
N GLU A 211 -11.08 12.88 -0.90
CA GLU A 211 -11.39 13.97 -1.80
C GLU A 211 -12.90 14.07 -2.03
N ARG A 212 -13.39 15.29 -2.21
CA ARG A 212 -14.79 15.59 -2.53
C ARG A 212 -14.93 16.20 -3.91
N SER A 213 -16.05 15.90 -4.55
CA SER A 213 -16.49 16.52 -5.79
C SER A 213 -17.98 16.82 -5.74
N ASP A 214 -18.39 18.00 -6.20
CA ASP A 214 -19.82 18.36 -6.32
C ASP A 214 -20.37 18.06 -7.72
N ASN A 215 -19.48 17.83 -8.69
CA ASN A 215 -19.83 17.46 -10.06
C ASN A 215 -19.44 16.00 -10.39
N GLY A 216 -18.73 15.31 -9.49
CA GLY A 216 -18.17 13.97 -9.62
C GLY A 216 -17.18 13.83 -10.78
N MET A 217 -16.49 14.91 -11.17
CA MET A 217 -15.45 14.95 -12.19
C MET A 217 -14.16 15.57 -11.64
N THR A 218 -14.29 16.69 -10.94
CA THR A 218 -13.17 17.40 -10.31
C THR A 218 -13.20 17.13 -8.82
N PHE A 219 -12.20 16.40 -8.33
CA PHE A 219 -12.06 16.06 -6.92
C PHE A 219 -11.03 16.99 -6.27
N THR A 220 -11.32 17.42 -5.05
CA THR A 220 -10.45 18.26 -4.22
C THR A 220 -10.19 17.54 -2.91
N GLU A 221 -8.92 17.46 -2.48
CA GLU A 221 -8.54 16.91 -1.17
C GLU A 221 -9.20 17.69 -0.03
N ILE A 222 -9.91 16.96 0.84
CA ILE A 222 -10.58 17.50 2.03
C ILE A 222 -10.00 16.92 3.33
N ALA A 223 -9.31 15.77 3.27
CA ALA A 223 -8.60 15.20 4.40
C ALA A 223 -7.47 14.26 3.96
N ARG A 224 -6.45 14.15 4.82
CA ARG A 224 -5.35 13.19 4.71
C ARG A 224 -5.01 12.64 6.08
N PHE A 225 -4.85 11.33 6.19
CA PHE A 225 -4.48 10.63 7.42
C PHE A 225 -3.30 9.70 7.19
N THR A 226 -2.26 9.82 8.00
CA THR A 226 -1.12 8.89 8.05
C THR A 226 -1.26 8.08 9.34
N ASP A 227 -1.43 6.76 9.30
CA ASP A 227 -1.96 6.03 10.46
C ASP A 227 -1.03 4.99 11.11
N PRO A 228 -0.88 5.03 12.46
CA PRO A 228 -0.75 3.81 13.26
C PRO A 228 -1.86 3.58 14.33
N THR A 229 -2.85 4.47 14.51
CA THR A 229 -3.74 4.43 15.68
C THR A 229 -5.24 4.74 15.46
N LEU A 230 -5.72 4.87 14.22
CA LEU A 230 -7.15 5.05 13.93
C LEU A 230 -7.90 3.74 14.19
N SER A 231 -8.36 3.60 15.44
CA SER A 231 -9.28 2.54 15.85
C SER A 231 -10.64 2.61 15.12
N LYS A 232 -10.94 3.73 14.44
CA LYS A 232 -12.09 3.90 13.54
C LYS A 232 -11.68 4.65 12.27
N LEU A 233 -11.86 3.99 11.14
CA LEU A 233 -11.65 4.53 9.80
C LEU A 233 -12.89 5.36 9.40
N GLU A 234 -12.98 6.55 9.97
CA GLU A 234 -14.09 7.47 9.72
C GLU A 234 -13.63 8.92 9.59
N PHE A 235 -14.37 9.69 8.80
CA PHE A 235 -14.19 11.13 8.66
C PHE A 235 -15.55 11.81 8.54
N THR A 236 -15.70 13.00 9.08
CA THR A 236 -16.94 13.79 8.93
C THR A 236 -16.65 15.04 8.12
N ASP A 237 -17.28 15.15 6.95
CA ASP A 237 -17.30 16.36 6.15
C ASP A 237 -18.36 17.32 6.72
N LEU A 238 -17.93 18.50 7.15
CA LEU A 238 -18.75 19.49 7.83
C LEU A 238 -19.29 20.51 6.84
N GLU A 239 -20.47 21.06 7.12
CA GLU A 239 -21.07 22.17 6.36
C GLU A 239 -21.24 21.86 4.85
N VAL A 240 -21.62 20.61 4.55
CA VAL A 240 -21.89 20.18 3.18
C VAL A 240 -23.15 20.88 2.69
N GLY A 241 -23.02 21.65 1.61
CA GLY A 241 -24.14 22.35 1.00
C GLY A 241 -25.20 21.41 0.43
N GLU A 242 -26.31 21.96 -0.01
CA GLU A 242 -27.35 21.19 -0.69
C GLU A 242 -26.85 20.68 -2.05
N GLY A 243 -27.18 19.44 -2.40
CA GLY A 243 -26.83 18.85 -3.69
C GLY A 243 -26.30 17.42 -3.60
N ASN A 244 -25.68 16.98 -4.70
CA ASN A 244 -25.06 15.67 -4.79
C ASN A 244 -23.56 15.82 -4.53
N HIS A 245 -23.04 15.05 -3.59
CA HIS A 245 -21.61 15.04 -3.28
C HIS A 245 -21.05 13.65 -3.54
N TYR A 246 -19.88 13.62 -4.18
CA TYR A 246 -19.14 12.42 -4.50
C TYR A 246 -17.84 12.46 -3.73
N TYR A 247 -17.48 11.34 -3.14
CA TYR A 247 -16.26 11.18 -2.38
C TYR A 247 -15.39 10.13 -3.04
N ARG A 248 -14.09 10.37 -3.02
CA ARG A 248 -13.04 9.43 -3.42
C ARG A 248 -12.14 9.20 -2.22
N LEU A 249 -11.90 7.94 -1.88
CA LEU A 249 -10.91 7.53 -0.91
C LEU A 249 -9.77 6.87 -1.69
N SER A 250 -8.59 7.47 -1.63
CA SER A 250 -7.38 6.92 -2.22
C SER A 250 -6.42 6.52 -1.11
N ILE A 251 -5.82 5.34 -1.25
CA ILE A 251 -4.72 4.89 -0.41
C ILE A 251 -3.42 5.14 -1.17
N PHE A 252 -2.50 5.86 -0.53
CA PHE A 252 -1.16 6.10 -1.02
C PHE A 252 -0.14 5.48 -0.07
N ASN A 253 0.92 4.95 -0.64
CA ASN A 253 2.15 4.78 0.13
C ASN A 253 2.91 6.11 0.26
N ARG A 254 3.96 6.12 1.08
CA ARG A 254 4.78 7.33 1.30
C ARG A 254 5.60 7.70 0.04
N SER A 255 5.83 6.76 -0.88
CA SER A 255 6.38 7.05 -2.22
C SER A 255 5.40 7.82 -3.13
N GLY A 256 4.15 8.01 -2.69
CA GLY A 256 3.12 8.75 -3.42
C GLY A 256 2.43 7.95 -4.53
N SER A 257 2.69 6.65 -4.63
CA SER A 257 1.98 5.77 -5.56
C SER A 257 0.58 5.46 -5.02
N GLU A 258 -0.43 5.67 -5.85
CA GLU A 258 -1.81 5.32 -5.54
C GLU A 258 -2.00 3.80 -5.63
N GLU A 259 -2.34 3.17 -4.51
CA GLU A 259 -2.48 1.71 -4.41
C GLU A 259 -3.92 1.25 -4.66
N ASN A 260 -4.88 2.04 -4.16
CA ASN A 260 -6.28 1.66 -4.21
C ASN A 260 -7.20 2.88 -4.17
N ILE A 261 -8.33 2.82 -4.88
CA ILE A 261 -9.32 3.90 -4.97
C ILE A 261 -10.73 3.34 -4.79
N GLU A 262 -11.48 3.95 -3.88
CA GLU A 262 -12.90 3.68 -3.68
C GLU A 262 -13.74 4.96 -3.80
N PHE A 263 -15.01 4.80 -4.21
CA PHE A 263 -15.93 5.91 -4.42
C PHE A 263 -17.20 5.74 -3.60
N ALA A 264 -17.71 6.84 -3.07
CA ALA A 264 -19.00 6.90 -2.41
C ALA A 264 -19.76 8.16 -2.86
N SER A 265 -21.08 8.16 -2.71
CA SER A 265 -21.89 9.36 -2.98
C SER A 265 -23.02 9.51 -1.98
N VAL A 266 -23.43 10.75 -1.76
CA VAL A 266 -24.53 11.13 -0.88
C VAL A 266 -25.28 12.30 -1.48
N SER A 267 -26.55 12.42 -1.12
CA SER A 267 -27.40 13.54 -1.53
C SER A 267 -27.82 14.31 -0.28
N VAL A 268 -27.47 15.59 -0.24
CA VAL A 268 -27.89 16.52 0.81
C VAL A 268 -29.09 17.28 0.26
N GLU A 269 -30.26 17.01 0.82
CA GLU A 269 -31.48 17.67 0.39
C GLU A 269 -31.58 19.07 0.99
N ALA A 270 -32.12 19.99 0.18
CA ALA A 270 -32.60 21.25 0.70
C ALA A 270 -33.73 20.99 1.70
N SER A 271 -33.83 21.82 2.73
CA SER A 271 -35.00 21.81 3.64
C SER A 271 -36.30 22.23 2.95
N ASP A 272 -36.28 22.39 1.63
CA ASP A 272 -37.39 22.82 0.81
C ASP A 272 -38.24 21.60 0.43
N LEU A 273 -39.56 21.74 0.55
CA LEU A 273 -40.57 20.72 0.23
C LEU A 273 -40.68 20.52 -1.30
N GLY A 274 -39.55 20.30 -1.96
CA GLY A 274 -39.40 20.17 -3.40
C GLY A 274 -40.02 18.87 -3.90
N LEU A 275 -41.27 18.95 -4.35
CA LEU A 275 -41.96 17.85 -5.02
C LEU A 275 -41.08 17.29 -6.17
N CYS A 276 -40.95 15.96 -6.18
CA CYS A 276 -40.17 15.14 -7.10
C CYS A 276 -38.65 15.09 -6.85
N ASP A 277 -38.17 14.00 -6.27
CA ASP A 277 -36.74 13.68 -6.18
C ASP A 277 -36.37 12.34 -6.85
N LEU A 278 -35.10 12.19 -7.26
CA LEU A 278 -34.52 10.98 -7.83
C LEU A 278 -33.31 10.53 -7.00
N VAL A 279 -33.51 9.48 -6.21
CA VAL A 279 -32.49 8.86 -5.35
C VAL A 279 -32.00 7.57 -5.97
N VAL A 280 -30.71 7.27 -5.85
CA VAL A 280 -30.12 5.98 -6.25
C VAL A 280 -29.36 5.43 -5.06
N ASP A 281 -29.78 4.26 -4.58
CA ASP A 281 -29.23 3.64 -3.38
C ASP A 281 -29.04 2.12 -3.57
N PRO A 282 -27.86 1.55 -3.23
CA PRO A 282 -26.60 2.27 -2.97
C PRO A 282 -26.03 2.88 -4.26
N ASN A 283 -25.12 3.85 -4.12
CA ASN A 283 -24.32 4.37 -5.24
C ASN A 283 -22.86 4.60 -4.77
N PRO A 284 -21.90 3.75 -5.17
CA PRO A 284 -21.92 2.82 -6.31
C PRO A 284 -22.84 1.60 -6.21
N CYS A 285 -23.31 1.12 -7.36
CA CYS A 285 -24.15 -0.06 -7.52
C CYS A 285 -23.29 -1.32 -7.54
N VAL A 286 -23.30 -2.09 -6.44
CA VAL A 286 -22.51 -3.33 -6.28
C VAL A 286 -23.38 -4.44 -5.67
N PRO A 287 -23.81 -5.48 -6.41
CA PRO A 287 -23.83 -5.63 -7.88
C PRO A 287 -25.06 -4.95 -8.54
N SER A 288 -25.89 -4.29 -7.74
CA SER A 288 -27.15 -3.67 -8.18
C SER A 288 -27.53 -2.53 -7.25
N CYS A 289 -28.40 -1.64 -7.73
CA CYS A 289 -28.98 -0.56 -6.94
C CYS A 289 -30.42 -0.28 -7.39
N ILE A 290 -31.14 0.49 -6.57
CA ILE A 290 -32.51 0.91 -6.85
C ILE A 290 -32.53 2.42 -7.06
N ALA A 291 -33.01 2.83 -8.23
CA ALA A 291 -33.37 4.21 -8.46
C ALA A 291 -34.84 4.44 -8.08
N THR A 292 -35.10 5.44 -7.24
CA THR A 292 -36.44 5.76 -6.74
C THR A 292 -36.79 7.21 -7.08
N LEU A 293 -37.89 7.41 -7.79
CA LEU A 293 -38.57 8.70 -7.88
C LEU A 293 -39.52 8.84 -6.68
N ILE A 294 -39.38 9.92 -5.92
CA ILE A 294 -40.13 10.19 -4.68
C ILE A 294 -40.93 11.49 -4.85
N ASP A 295 -42.22 11.46 -4.50
CA ASP A 295 -43.13 12.62 -4.48
C ASP A 295 -43.23 13.40 -5.80
N CYS A 296 -43.03 12.69 -6.91
CA CYS A 296 -43.16 13.25 -8.25
C CYS A 296 -44.63 13.43 -8.68
N PRO A 297 -44.96 14.50 -9.44
CA PRO A 297 -46.30 14.67 -10.03
C PRO A 297 -46.79 13.41 -10.73
N SER A 298 -48.07 13.09 -10.56
CA SER A 298 -48.68 11.92 -11.20
C SER A 298 -48.52 11.99 -12.72
N GLY A 299 -47.87 10.98 -13.29
CA GLY A 299 -47.56 10.95 -14.71
C GLY A 299 -46.85 9.67 -15.13
N VAL A 300 -46.50 9.59 -16.42
CA VAL A 300 -45.57 8.59 -16.94
C VAL A 300 -44.20 9.26 -17.01
N TYR A 301 -43.20 8.63 -16.40
CA TYR A 301 -41.81 9.06 -16.47
C TYR A 301 -41.07 8.08 -17.39
N ASN A 302 -40.52 8.59 -18.48
CA ASN A 302 -39.59 7.86 -19.30
C ASN A 302 -38.23 7.90 -18.61
N THR A 303 -37.80 6.75 -18.08
CA THR A 303 -36.53 6.66 -17.36
C THR A 303 -35.52 5.88 -18.18
N SER A 304 -34.32 6.43 -18.31
CA SER A 304 -33.22 5.87 -19.10
C SER A 304 -31.89 6.05 -18.40
N ILE A 305 -30.92 5.21 -18.76
CA ILE A 305 -29.52 5.29 -18.37
C ILE A 305 -28.74 5.78 -19.59
N MET A 306 -27.95 6.83 -19.40
CA MET A 306 -27.09 7.44 -20.40
C MET A 306 -25.63 7.25 -20.00
N ASP A 307 -24.75 7.07 -20.98
CA ASP A 307 -23.31 7.11 -20.75
C ASP A 307 -22.77 8.55 -20.64
N ALA A 308 -21.47 8.70 -20.44
CA ALA A 308 -20.81 10.00 -20.31
C ALA A 308 -20.87 10.87 -21.58
N SER A 309 -21.16 10.29 -22.75
CA SER A 309 -21.37 11.02 -24.00
C SER A 309 -22.82 11.48 -24.19
N GLY A 310 -23.71 11.10 -23.27
CA GLY A 310 -25.15 11.35 -23.36
C GLY A 310 -25.89 10.35 -24.25
N GLN A 311 -25.23 9.29 -24.72
CA GLN A 311 -25.88 8.23 -25.48
C GLN A 311 -26.71 7.36 -24.53
N MET A 312 -27.95 7.06 -24.93
CA MET A 312 -28.82 6.15 -24.19
C MET A 312 -28.29 4.72 -24.28
N VAL A 313 -28.03 4.12 -23.12
CA VAL A 313 -27.54 2.74 -22.96
C VAL A 313 -28.69 1.78 -22.69
N SER A 314 -29.61 2.15 -21.80
CA SER A 314 -30.77 1.33 -21.44
C SER A 314 -31.98 2.20 -21.14
N GLN A 315 -33.16 1.74 -21.54
CA GLN A 315 -34.43 2.26 -21.02
C GLN A 315 -34.86 1.41 -19.82
N LEU A 316 -35.38 2.02 -18.76
CA LEU A 316 -35.79 1.33 -17.53
C LEU A 316 -37.31 1.18 -17.48
N MET A 317 -37.75 -0.02 -17.09
CA MET A 317 -39.14 -0.28 -16.75
C MET A 317 -39.34 -0.20 -15.23
N PRO A 318 -40.44 0.40 -14.75
CA PRO A 318 -40.70 0.50 -13.33
C PRO A 318 -40.99 -0.87 -12.73
N LEU A 319 -40.27 -1.23 -11.67
CA LEU A 319 -40.51 -2.42 -10.84
C LEU A 319 -41.83 -2.32 -10.07
N ALA A 320 -42.11 -1.14 -9.55
CA ALA A 320 -43.29 -0.83 -8.75
C ALA A 320 -43.68 0.64 -8.92
N LYS A 321 -44.99 0.90 -8.94
CA LYS A 321 -45.56 2.25 -9.08
C LYS A 321 -46.67 2.47 -8.04
N SER A 322 -46.47 3.44 -7.16
CA SER A 322 -47.51 4.02 -6.31
C SER A 322 -47.77 5.48 -6.69
N LYS A 323 -48.70 6.16 -6.03
CA LYS A 323 -48.97 7.59 -6.30
C LYS A 323 -47.78 8.50 -5.99
N SER A 324 -46.90 8.11 -5.08
CA SER A 324 -45.77 8.92 -4.61
C SER A 324 -44.40 8.28 -4.87
N ARG A 325 -44.34 7.04 -5.36
CA ARG A 325 -43.07 6.31 -5.50
C ARG A 325 -43.00 5.48 -6.77
N ILE A 326 -41.93 5.63 -7.55
CA ILE A 326 -41.63 4.81 -8.72
C ILE A 326 -40.22 4.25 -8.57
N GLN A 327 -40.06 2.92 -8.65
CA GLN A 327 -38.77 2.26 -8.46
C GLN A 327 -38.29 1.58 -9.73
N TYR A 328 -36.99 1.67 -10.01
CA TYR A 328 -36.33 1.03 -11.15
C TYR A 328 -35.14 0.20 -10.65
N HIS A 329 -34.98 -1.01 -11.20
CA HIS A 329 -33.80 -1.82 -10.94
C HIS A 329 -32.67 -1.37 -11.85
N ILE A 330 -31.47 -1.19 -11.30
CA ILE A 330 -30.24 -1.10 -12.06
C ILE A 330 -29.36 -2.29 -11.69
N ASN A 331 -29.15 -3.21 -12.63
CA ASN A 331 -28.37 -4.44 -12.46
C ASN A 331 -27.75 -4.89 -13.80
N LYS A 332 -27.16 -6.09 -13.82
CA LYS A 332 -26.52 -6.68 -15.01
C LYS A 332 -27.44 -6.83 -16.25
N GLU A 333 -28.76 -6.91 -16.08
CA GLU A 333 -29.73 -7.03 -17.17
C GLU A 333 -29.86 -5.74 -17.97
N ASN A 334 -29.40 -4.61 -17.41
CA ASN A 334 -29.32 -3.33 -18.10
C ASN A 334 -28.09 -3.19 -19.01
N LEU A 335 -27.28 -4.25 -19.16
CA LEU A 335 -26.10 -4.32 -20.03
C LEU A 335 -25.06 -3.21 -19.77
N LEU A 336 -24.93 -2.80 -18.51
CA LEU A 336 -23.96 -1.79 -18.08
C LEU A 336 -22.61 -2.46 -17.83
N MET A 337 -21.54 -1.83 -18.34
CA MET A 337 -20.18 -2.17 -17.96
C MET A 337 -19.80 -1.36 -16.70
N PRO A 338 -18.75 -1.75 -15.95
CA PRO A 338 -18.24 -0.89 -14.89
C PRO A 338 -17.90 0.50 -15.44
N GLY A 339 -18.42 1.55 -14.80
CA GLY A 339 -18.32 2.91 -15.33
C GLY A 339 -19.28 3.90 -14.69
N VAL A 340 -19.19 5.15 -15.16
CA VAL A 340 -20.04 6.26 -14.70
C VAL A 340 -21.15 6.51 -15.72
N TYR A 341 -22.38 6.51 -15.23
CA TYR A 341 -23.59 6.73 -16.00
C TYR A 341 -24.43 7.86 -15.42
N VAL A 342 -25.43 8.31 -16.17
CA VAL A 342 -26.47 9.22 -15.70
C VAL A 342 -27.82 8.54 -15.87
N ILE A 343 -28.53 8.31 -14.77
CA ILE A 343 -29.95 7.99 -14.86
C ILE A 343 -30.73 9.29 -15.05
N ARG A 344 -31.66 9.28 -16.00
CA ARG A 344 -32.54 10.41 -16.30
C ARG A 344 -33.98 9.95 -16.34
N ALA A 345 -34.86 10.65 -15.62
CA ALA A 345 -36.30 10.44 -15.62
C ALA A 345 -37.01 11.69 -16.14
N GLU A 346 -37.76 11.53 -17.23
CA GLU A 346 -38.48 12.62 -17.90
C GLU A 346 -39.99 12.38 -17.89
N GLY A 347 -40.72 13.28 -17.23
CA GLY A 347 -42.17 13.40 -17.31
C GLY A 347 -42.59 14.67 -18.07
N THR A 348 -43.89 14.93 -18.16
CA THR A 348 -44.45 16.01 -18.99
C THR A 348 -43.96 17.40 -18.62
N SER A 349 -43.72 17.65 -17.33
CA SER A 349 -43.30 18.96 -16.79
C SER A 349 -42.06 18.87 -15.91
N THR A 350 -41.49 17.69 -15.73
CA THR A 350 -40.46 17.43 -14.73
C THR A 350 -39.39 16.50 -15.29
N SER A 351 -38.13 16.91 -15.20
CA SER A 351 -36.97 16.08 -15.55
C SER A 351 -36.04 16.02 -14.34
N LYS A 352 -35.61 14.82 -13.97
CA LYS A 352 -34.64 14.58 -12.91
C LYS A 352 -33.50 13.71 -13.44
N SER A 353 -32.29 13.96 -12.97
CA SER A 353 -31.14 13.15 -13.30
C SER A 353 -30.23 12.94 -12.10
N LYS A 354 -29.54 11.80 -12.09
CA LYS A 354 -28.58 11.43 -11.04
C LYS A 354 -27.40 10.70 -11.69
N LYS A 355 -26.18 10.97 -11.20
CA LYS A 355 -25.02 10.17 -11.60
C LYS A 355 -25.07 8.83 -10.87
N VAL A 356 -24.73 7.77 -11.58
CA VAL A 356 -24.69 6.40 -11.08
C VAL A 356 -23.33 5.81 -11.39
N ILE A 357 -22.69 5.22 -10.39
CA ILE A 357 -21.40 4.52 -10.52
C ILE A 357 -21.71 3.02 -10.49
N VAL A 358 -21.32 2.29 -11.53
CA VAL A 358 -21.47 0.83 -11.62
C VAL A 358 -20.09 0.19 -11.47
N LYS A 359 -19.94 -0.80 -10.60
CA LYS A 359 -18.70 -1.56 -10.42
C LYS A 359 -18.83 -3.01 -10.85
#